data_AF-A0A0Q5MG16-F1
#
_entry.id   AF-A0A0Q5MG16-F1
#
_cell.length_a   1.000
_cell.length_b   1.000
_cell.length_c   1.000
_cell.angle_alpha   90.00
_cell.angle_beta   90.00
_cell.angle_gamma   90.00
#
_symmetry.space_group_name_H-M   'P 1'
#
loop_
_entity.id
_entity.type
_entity.pdbx_description
1 polymer ?
#
loop_
_entity_poly.entity_id
_entity_poly.type
_entity_poly.pdbx_seq_one_letter_code
_entity_poly.pdbx_strand_id
1 'polypeptide(L)'
;MAGLAAGAAASSPVPPQPARKPASVEAVASGLESPWGLAFLPGGRFLVTERPGRMRVVGADGRLGPALTGLPPIAAGGQGGLLDVITDAAFERNRRVFFCYSEPAPDGSGANSTALASATLAVNATALEDVRVIFSQQPKVRSTAHFGCRIVQDRQGDLFLTLGDRFQRKDDAQTLDNHHGKIVHVRPEGGAAPGNPPASRPRVLPEIWSWGHRNVQGATLAADGRLWVHEHGPQGGDEINVAQAGRNYGWPAITYGENYGGGKIGEGTAKAGLEQPLHYWVPSIAPSGMAFLTSDRYGPEWKGSLFVGSLRFARLHRLQLDANGQVTRDEYLLERGGDRIRDVRQGPDGWLYLLTDSPEGKLLRLKP
;
A
#
# COMPACT_ATOMS: atom_id res chain seq x y z
N MET A 1 11.37 26.92 31.08
CA MET A 1 12.46 26.95 30.08
C MET A 1 11.98 26.16 28.87
N ALA A 2 11.70 26.85 27.76
CA ALA A 2 11.28 26.23 26.51
C ALA A 2 12.53 25.78 25.75
N GLY A 3 12.73 24.47 25.64
CA GLY A 3 13.73 23.90 24.73
C GLY A 3 13.17 23.91 23.32
N LEU A 4 13.82 24.66 22.41
CA LEU A 4 13.59 24.53 20.98
C LEU A 4 13.89 23.09 20.56
N ALA A 5 12.88 22.34 20.16
CA ALA A 5 13.08 21.13 19.37
C ALA A 5 13.52 21.57 17.97
N ALA A 6 14.83 21.54 17.72
CA ALA A 6 15.37 21.61 16.37
C ALA A 6 14.66 20.53 15.54
N GLY A 7 14.05 20.91 14.41
CA GLY A 7 13.46 19.95 13.49
C GLY A 7 14.55 18.99 13.03
N ALA A 8 14.44 17.73 13.42
CA ALA A 8 15.39 16.71 13.00
C ALA A 8 15.27 16.58 11.47
N ALA A 9 16.33 16.93 10.73
CA ALA A 9 16.42 16.60 9.32
C ALA A 9 16.44 15.07 9.16
N ALA A 10 15.79 14.51 8.14
CA ALA A 10 15.94 13.09 7.86
C ALA A 10 17.43 12.74 7.66
N SER A 11 17.84 11.56 8.13
CA SER A 11 19.20 11.07 7.92
C SER A 11 19.49 10.91 6.42
N SER A 12 20.77 11.02 6.04
CA SER A 12 21.20 10.75 4.66
C SER A 12 20.72 9.37 4.19
N PRO A 13 20.24 9.24 2.95
CA PRO A 13 19.63 8.01 2.47
C PRO A 13 20.71 6.95 2.25
N VAL A 14 20.41 5.73 2.66
CA VAL A 14 21.27 4.58 2.37
C VAL A 14 21.13 4.18 0.89
N PRO A 15 22.21 4.18 0.10
CA PRO A 15 22.12 3.82 -1.31
C PRO A 15 21.82 2.32 -1.50
N PRO A 16 20.92 1.94 -2.43
CA PRO A 16 20.65 0.54 -2.73
C PRO A 16 21.86 -0.15 -3.36
N GLN A 17 22.21 -1.35 -2.87
CA GLN A 17 23.33 -2.16 -3.39
C GLN A 17 22.87 -3.59 -3.75
N PRO A 18 23.58 -4.33 -4.63
CA PRO A 18 23.23 -5.72 -4.90
C PRO A 18 23.41 -6.58 -3.64
N ALA A 19 22.52 -7.55 -3.48
CA ALA A 19 22.69 -8.55 -2.43
C ALA A 19 23.92 -9.42 -2.71
N ARG A 20 24.65 -9.80 -1.64
CA ARG A 20 25.81 -10.70 -1.76
C ARG A 20 25.43 -12.07 -2.31
N LYS A 21 24.21 -12.52 -1.99
CA LYS A 21 23.58 -13.73 -2.52
C LYS A 21 22.25 -13.31 -3.14
N PRO A 22 22.12 -13.33 -4.47
CA PRO A 22 20.85 -13.09 -5.14
C PRO A 22 19.81 -14.13 -4.73
N ALA A 23 18.56 -13.71 -4.62
CA ALA A 23 17.43 -14.62 -4.44
C ALA A 23 16.90 -15.07 -5.80
N SER A 24 16.19 -16.20 -5.81
CA SER A 24 15.45 -16.68 -6.98
C SER A 24 13.95 -16.64 -6.72
N VAL A 25 13.16 -16.77 -7.79
CA VAL A 25 11.70 -16.80 -7.72
C VAL A 25 11.18 -18.04 -8.44
N GLU A 26 10.13 -18.62 -7.86
CA GLU A 26 9.40 -19.75 -8.43
C GLU A 26 7.99 -19.29 -8.77
N ALA A 27 7.52 -19.59 -9.98
CA ALA A 27 6.14 -19.29 -10.36
C ALA A 27 5.18 -20.23 -9.64
N VAL A 28 4.25 -19.64 -8.88
CA VAL A 28 3.12 -20.34 -8.25
C VAL A 28 1.93 -20.34 -9.21
N ALA A 29 1.69 -19.21 -9.89
CA ALA A 29 0.69 -19.10 -10.95
C ALA A 29 1.11 -18.06 -11.98
N SER A 30 0.61 -18.21 -13.21
CA SER A 30 0.91 -17.35 -14.36
C SER A 30 -0.37 -17.06 -15.14
N GLY A 31 -0.39 -15.98 -15.92
CA GLY A 31 -1.55 -15.60 -16.73
C GLY A 31 -2.58 -14.75 -15.98
N LEU A 32 -2.15 -14.09 -14.91
CA LEU A 32 -2.92 -13.04 -14.24
C LEU A 32 -2.80 -11.73 -15.02
N GLU A 33 -3.89 -11.01 -15.24
CA GLU A 33 -3.85 -9.73 -15.97
C GLU A 33 -3.63 -8.56 -15.02
N SER A 34 -2.40 -8.01 -14.99
CA SER A 34 -2.02 -6.92 -14.09
C SER A 34 -2.48 -7.14 -12.64
N PRO A 35 -2.07 -8.25 -11.99
CA PRO A 35 -2.48 -8.55 -10.62
C PRO A 35 -2.01 -7.44 -9.67
N TRP A 36 -2.81 -7.11 -8.66
CA TRP A 36 -2.54 -5.97 -7.77
C TRP A 36 -2.39 -6.35 -6.30
N GLY A 37 -3.36 -7.08 -5.74
CA GLY A 37 -3.42 -7.48 -4.34
C GLY A 37 -3.52 -9.00 -4.19
N LEU A 38 -2.98 -9.49 -3.08
CA LEU A 38 -2.92 -10.92 -2.74
C LEU A 38 -3.41 -11.14 -1.30
N ALA A 39 -4.36 -12.05 -1.13
CA ALA A 39 -4.74 -12.61 0.17
C ALA A 39 -4.61 -14.14 0.17
N PHE A 40 -4.29 -14.71 1.33
CA PHE A 40 -4.13 -16.15 1.50
C PHE A 40 -5.46 -16.78 1.95
N LEU A 41 -5.82 -17.90 1.33
CA LEU A 41 -7.01 -18.68 1.66
C LEU A 41 -6.60 -20.04 2.26
N PRO A 42 -7.46 -20.65 3.10
CA PRO A 42 -7.22 -21.99 3.63
C PRO A 42 -6.99 -23.04 2.52
N GLY A 43 -6.14 -24.01 2.83
CA GLY A 43 -5.74 -25.09 1.92
C GLY A 43 -4.69 -24.68 0.89
N GLY A 44 -3.89 -23.63 1.16
CA GLY A 44 -2.82 -23.19 0.26
C GLY A 44 -3.31 -22.48 -1.01
N ARG A 45 -4.54 -21.98 -0.99
CA ARG A 45 -5.14 -21.23 -2.09
C ARG A 45 -4.87 -19.74 -1.92
N PHE A 46 -5.07 -18.98 -2.99
CA PHE A 46 -4.87 -17.53 -2.98
C PHE A 46 -6.08 -16.82 -3.57
N LEU A 47 -6.37 -15.63 -3.07
CA LEU A 47 -7.30 -14.68 -3.67
C LEU A 47 -6.48 -13.54 -4.26
N VAL A 48 -6.64 -13.32 -5.56
CA VAL A 48 -5.85 -12.34 -6.31
C VAL A 48 -6.79 -11.37 -7.01
N THR A 49 -6.51 -10.08 -6.90
CA THR A 49 -7.18 -9.04 -7.68
C THR A 49 -6.38 -8.73 -8.94
N GLU A 50 -7.08 -8.51 -10.04
CA GLU A 50 -6.57 -8.09 -11.33
C GLU A 50 -7.06 -6.66 -11.58
N ARG A 51 -6.13 -5.72 -11.81
CA ARG A 51 -6.44 -4.29 -11.95
C ARG A 51 -7.57 -3.98 -12.94
N PRO A 52 -7.73 -4.68 -14.08
CA PRO A 52 -8.84 -4.46 -15.00
C PRO A 52 -10.26 -4.69 -14.42
N GLY A 53 -10.39 -5.19 -13.18
CA GLY A 53 -11.68 -5.30 -12.49
C GLY A 53 -12.13 -6.74 -12.24
N ARG A 54 -11.21 -7.66 -11.98
CA ARG A 54 -11.54 -9.08 -11.74
C ARG A 54 -10.86 -9.58 -10.48
N MET A 55 -11.56 -10.44 -9.74
CA MET A 55 -10.99 -11.17 -8.61
C MET A 55 -10.99 -12.64 -8.96
N ARG A 56 -9.90 -13.35 -8.69
CA ARG A 56 -9.75 -14.78 -9.00
C ARG A 56 -9.20 -15.55 -7.81
N VAL A 57 -9.64 -16.79 -7.71
CA VAL A 57 -9.03 -17.77 -6.80
C VAL A 57 -7.96 -18.52 -7.56
N VAL A 58 -6.76 -18.59 -7.00
CA VAL A 58 -5.68 -19.46 -7.47
C VAL A 58 -5.67 -20.71 -6.59
N GLY A 59 -5.75 -21.88 -7.21
CA GLY A 59 -5.68 -23.17 -6.56
C GLY A 59 -4.32 -23.42 -5.92
N ALA A 60 -4.26 -24.38 -4.99
CA ALA A 60 -3.00 -24.80 -4.38
C ALA A 60 -2.03 -25.43 -5.40
N ASP A 61 -2.56 -25.91 -6.52
CA ASP A 61 -1.81 -26.40 -7.68
C ASP A 61 -1.41 -25.29 -8.67
N GLY A 62 -1.69 -24.02 -8.34
CA GLY A 62 -1.39 -22.87 -9.19
C GLY A 62 -2.40 -22.59 -10.29
N ARG A 63 -3.47 -23.40 -10.42
CA ARG A 63 -4.49 -23.17 -11.46
C ARG A 63 -5.34 -21.94 -11.15
N LEU A 64 -5.59 -21.13 -12.19
CA LEU A 64 -6.48 -19.97 -12.08
C LEU A 64 -7.94 -20.42 -12.21
N GLY A 65 -8.75 -20.06 -11.21
CA GLY A 65 -10.20 -20.14 -11.30
C GLY A 65 -10.79 -19.06 -12.22
N PRO A 66 -12.09 -19.18 -12.54
CA PRO A 66 -12.83 -18.13 -13.23
C PRO A 66 -12.86 -16.84 -12.40
N ALA A 67 -13.20 -15.72 -13.04
CA ALA A 67 -13.45 -14.47 -12.32
C ALA A 67 -14.67 -14.64 -11.39
N LEU A 68 -14.54 -14.17 -10.16
CA LEU A 68 -15.64 -14.14 -9.21
C LEU A 68 -16.72 -13.15 -9.67
N THR A 69 -17.98 -13.52 -9.46
CA THR A 69 -19.11 -12.61 -9.62
C THR A 69 -19.35 -11.79 -8.34
N GLY A 70 -20.20 -10.75 -8.42
CA GLY A 70 -20.62 -9.95 -7.25
C GLY A 70 -19.81 -8.69 -6.99
N LEU A 71 -18.72 -8.44 -7.73
CA LEU A 71 -17.98 -7.17 -7.63
C LEU A 71 -18.85 -5.97 -7.99
N PRO A 72 -18.67 -4.80 -7.32
CA PRO A 72 -19.36 -3.57 -7.67
C PRO A 72 -18.86 -3.00 -9.01
N PRO A 73 -19.49 -1.95 -9.57
CA PRO A 73 -18.94 -1.21 -10.70
C PRO A 73 -17.54 -0.64 -10.40
N ILE A 74 -16.59 -0.82 -11.32
CA ILE A 74 -15.18 -0.43 -11.15
C ILE A 74 -14.75 0.47 -12.30
N ALA A 75 -14.18 1.64 -11.97
CA ALA A 75 -13.63 2.60 -12.92
C ALA A 75 -12.17 2.27 -13.28
N ALA A 76 -11.94 1.17 -14.01
CA ALA A 76 -10.60 0.77 -14.42
C ALA A 76 -9.98 1.73 -15.45
N GLY A 77 -8.75 2.20 -15.19
CA GLY A 77 -8.05 3.12 -16.08
C GLY A 77 -6.83 3.77 -15.45
N GLY A 78 -5.74 3.86 -16.20
CA GLY A 78 -4.44 4.31 -15.67
C GLY A 78 -3.99 3.45 -14.49
N GLN A 79 -3.90 4.06 -13.30
CA GLN A 79 -3.57 3.40 -12.04
C GLN A 79 -4.80 2.84 -11.30
N GLY A 80 -6.02 3.19 -11.73
CA GLY A 80 -7.29 2.76 -11.14
C GLY A 80 -7.73 1.38 -11.62
N GLY A 81 -8.59 0.73 -10.83
CA GLY A 81 -9.04 -0.63 -11.06
C GLY A 81 -9.56 -1.31 -9.79
N LEU A 82 -9.54 -2.65 -9.80
CA LEU A 82 -9.60 -3.45 -8.58
C LEU A 82 -8.19 -3.54 -7.99
N LEU A 83 -7.99 -3.10 -6.75
CA LEU A 83 -6.67 -2.89 -6.17
C LEU A 83 -6.43 -3.88 -5.03
N ASP A 84 -6.30 -3.47 -3.77
CA ASP A 84 -5.94 -4.42 -2.71
C ASP A 84 -7.08 -5.37 -2.34
N VAL A 85 -6.68 -6.52 -1.77
CA VAL A 85 -7.57 -7.44 -1.07
C VAL A 85 -6.85 -8.02 0.14
N ILE A 86 -7.56 -8.13 1.26
CA ILE A 86 -7.14 -8.88 2.44
C ILE A 86 -8.28 -9.78 2.91
N THR A 87 -7.93 -10.89 3.55
CA THR A 87 -8.88 -11.67 4.36
C THR A 87 -9.00 -11.03 5.74
N ASP A 88 -10.18 -11.09 6.34
CA ASP A 88 -10.37 -10.75 7.74
C ASP A 88 -9.54 -11.69 8.64
N ALA A 89 -9.01 -11.22 9.76
CA ALA A 89 -8.33 -12.04 10.76
C ALA A 89 -9.21 -13.23 11.23
N ALA A 90 -10.53 -13.08 11.17
CA ALA A 90 -11.50 -14.13 11.47
C ALA A 90 -11.98 -14.95 10.24
N PHE A 91 -11.28 -14.87 9.10
CA PHE A 91 -11.74 -15.41 7.80
C PHE A 91 -12.15 -16.88 7.84
N GLU A 92 -11.46 -17.74 8.59
CA GLU A 92 -11.85 -19.16 8.68
C GLU A 92 -13.27 -19.36 9.26
N ARG A 93 -13.74 -18.41 10.08
CA ARG A 93 -15.08 -18.45 10.69
C ARG A 93 -16.12 -17.67 9.89
N ASN A 94 -15.77 -16.51 9.35
CA ASN A 94 -16.74 -15.59 8.76
C ASN A 94 -16.62 -15.44 7.23
N ARG A 95 -15.54 -15.95 6.63
CA ARG A 95 -15.21 -15.84 5.20
C ARG A 95 -15.22 -14.40 4.66
N ARG A 96 -15.06 -13.40 5.54
CA ARG A 96 -15.11 -11.99 5.19
C ARG A 96 -13.80 -11.56 4.54
N VAL A 97 -13.91 -10.89 3.40
CA VAL A 97 -12.80 -10.23 2.71
C VAL A 97 -13.03 -8.73 2.67
N PHE A 98 -11.94 -7.98 2.69
CA PHE A 98 -11.95 -6.54 2.41
C PHE A 98 -11.20 -6.29 1.12
N PHE A 99 -11.75 -5.48 0.25
CA PHE A 99 -11.09 -5.08 -0.99
C PHE A 99 -11.33 -3.61 -1.26
N CYS A 100 -10.39 -2.98 -1.96
CA CYS A 100 -10.51 -1.58 -2.33
C CYS A 100 -10.36 -1.43 -3.84
N TYR A 101 -11.03 -0.42 -4.39
CA TYR A 101 -11.16 -0.24 -5.82
C TYR A 101 -11.39 1.22 -6.19
N SER A 102 -11.18 1.56 -7.45
CA SER A 102 -11.60 2.84 -8.02
C SER A 102 -13.11 2.82 -8.26
N GLU A 103 -13.86 3.48 -7.37
CA GLU A 103 -15.31 3.58 -7.40
C GLU A 103 -15.75 4.74 -8.31
N PRO A 104 -16.53 4.48 -9.38
CA PRO A 104 -17.08 5.53 -10.23
C PRO A 104 -18.09 6.39 -9.48
N ALA A 105 -18.20 7.66 -9.85
CA ALA A 105 -19.32 8.50 -9.46
C ALA A 105 -20.61 7.99 -10.13
N PRO A 106 -21.75 7.95 -9.40
CA PRO A 106 -23.00 7.41 -9.94
C PRO A 106 -23.67 8.33 -10.97
N ASP A 107 -23.22 9.58 -11.05
CA ASP A 107 -23.79 10.64 -11.91
C ASP A 107 -23.32 10.59 -13.37
N GLY A 108 -22.53 9.59 -13.76
CA GLY A 108 -21.99 9.47 -15.12
C GLY A 108 -20.95 10.54 -15.47
N SER A 109 -20.50 11.34 -14.50
CA SER A 109 -19.53 12.41 -14.72
C SER A 109 -18.14 11.91 -15.08
N GLY A 110 -17.87 10.60 -15.04
CA GLY A 110 -16.52 10.03 -15.19
C GLY A 110 -15.59 10.35 -14.01
N ALA A 111 -16.07 11.03 -12.98
CA ALA A 111 -15.35 11.19 -11.72
C ALA A 111 -15.25 9.83 -11.01
N ASN A 112 -14.19 9.64 -10.23
CA ASN A 112 -13.97 8.44 -9.45
C ASN A 112 -13.09 8.76 -8.23
N SER A 113 -13.01 7.81 -7.30
CA SER A 113 -12.12 7.86 -6.14
C SER A 113 -11.92 6.45 -5.58
N THR A 114 -11.05 6.29 -4.58
CA THR A 114 -10.88 5.01 -3.91
C THR A 114 -12.07 4.70 -2.99
N ALA A 115 -12.59 3.48 -3.04
CA ALA A 115 -13.55 2.97 -2.06
C ALA A 115 -13.03 1.68 -1.43
N LEU A 116 -13.49 1.39 -0.22
CA LEU A 116 -13.24 0.16 0.51
C LEU A 116 -14.56 -0.56 0.73
N ALA A 117 -14.60 -1.85 0.41
CA ALA A 117 -15.75 -2.69 0.55
C ALA A 117 -15.42 -3.96 1.34
N SER A 118 -16.43 -4.47 2.05
CA SER A 118 -16.44 -5.80 2.65
C SER A 118 -17.34 -6.73 1.87
N ALA A 119 -17.00 -8.01 1.79
CA ALA A 119 -17.85 -9.05 1.23
C ALA A 119 -17.62 -10.39 1.92
N THR A 120 -18.55 -11.34 1.75
CA THR A 120 -18.37 -12.75 2.12
C THR A 120 -17.92 -13.52 0.89
N LEU A 121 -16.80 -14.23 0.94
CA LEU A 121 -16.42 -15.13 -0.15
C LEU A 121 -17.28 -16.39 -0.09
N ALA A 122 -18.05 -16.68 -1.15
CA ALA A 122 -18.90 -17.87 -1.22
C ALA A 122 -18.11 -19.15 -0.92
N VAL A 123 -18.73 -20.18 -0.32
CA VAL A 123 -18.03 -21.41 0.11
C VAL A 123 -17.36 -22.13 -1.06
N ASN A 124 -18.05 -22.19 -2.21
CA ASN A 124 -17.54 -22.74 -3.46
C ASN A 124 -16.50 -21.83 -4.15
N ALA A 125 -16.25 -20.64 -3.61
CA ALA A 125 -15.31 -19.64 -4.10
C ALA A 125 -15.56 -19.21 -5.56
N THR A 126 -16.84 -19.03 -5.95
CA THR A 126 -17.23 -18.55 -7.28
C THR A 126 -17.82 -17.13 -7.29
N ALA A 127 -18.14 -16.58 -6.11
CA ALA A 127 -18.80 -15.28 -5.99
C ALA A 127 -18.40 -14.56 -4.70
N LEU A 128 -18.57 -13.24 -4.71
CA LEU A 128 -18.65 -12.40 -3.53
C LEU A 128 -20.12 -12.15 -3.19
N GLU A 129 -20.49 -12.39 -1.94
CA GLU A 129 -21.82 -12.23 -1.38
C GLU A 129 -21.81 -11.05 -0.39
N ASP A 130 -22.98 -10.48 -0.10
CA ASP A 130 -23.16 -9.40 0.88
C ASP A 130 -22.18 -8.21 0.72
N VAL A 131 -21.91 -7.82 -0.52
CA VAL A 131 -20.97 -6.73 -0.81
C VAL A 131 -21.51 -5.41 -0.27
N ARG A 132 -20.72 -4.76 0.58
CA ARG A 132 -21.03 -3.46 1.18
C ARG A 132 -19.84 -2.52 1.06
N VAL A 133 -20.08 -1.32 0.56
CA VAL A 133 -19.09 -0.22 0.61
C VAL A 133 -19.07 0.33 2.03
N ILE A 134 -17.92 0.24 2.70
CA ILE A 134 -17.75 0.65 4.10
C ILE A 134 -17.00 1.98 4.24
N PHE A 135 -16.32 2.42 3.18
CA PHE A 135 -15.76 3.76 3.06
C PHE A 135 -15.69 4.19 1.58
N SER A 136 -15.98 5.46 1.30
CA SER A 136 -15.87 6.06 -0.02
C SER A 136 -15.08 7.37 0.07
N GLN A 137 -13.94 7.45 -0.60
CA GLN A 137 -13.11 8.67 -0.65
C GLN A 137 -13.90 9.81 -1.32
N GLN A 138 -13.87 10.98 -0.68
CA GLN A 138 -14.55 12.19 -1.15
C GLN A 138 -13.60 13.39 -1.16
N PRO A 139 -13.77 14.34 -2.12
CA PRO A 139 -14.71 14.27 -3.24
C PRO A 139 -14.25 13.28 -4.33
N LYS A 140 -15.17 12.80 -5.16
CA LYS A 140 -14.82 12.12 -6.41
C LYS A 140 -14.35 13.13 -7.46
N VAL A 141 -13.30 12.79 -8.20
CA VAL A 141 -12.74 13.68 -9.24
C VAL A 141 -12.40 12.90 -10.51
N ARG A 142 -12.37 13.58 -11.66
CA ARG A 142 -11.88 12.98 -12.91
C ARG A 142 -10.36 12.81 -12.82
N SER A 143 -9.91 11.60 -12.48
CA SER A 143 -8.49 11.26 -12.44
C SER A 143 -8.28 9.76 -12.68
N THR A 144 -7.13 9.40 -13.23
CA THR A 144 -6.66 8.02 -13.40
C THR A 144 -5.38 7.74 -12.64
N ALA A 145 -4.98 8.65 -11.74
CA ALA A 145 -3.72 8.60 -11.00
C ALA A 145 -3.93 8.72 -9.49
N HIS A 146 -3.00 8.13 -8.74
CA HIS A 146 -2.84 8.29 -7.29
C HIS A 146 -4.09 7.89 -6.50
N PHE A 147 -4.43 6.60 -6.58
CA PHE A 147 -5.51 6.01 -5.77
C PHE A 147 -5.03 5.61 -4.37
N GLY A 148 -3.74 5.35 -4.18
CA GLY A 148 -3.27 4.63 -3.00
C GLY A 148 -3.86 3.21 -2.99
N CYS A 149 -4.81 2.99 -2.08
CA CYS A 149 -5.63 1.79 -1.96
C CYS A 149 -4.86 0.59 -1.40
N ARG A 150 -4.13 0.75 -0.30
CA ARG A 150 -3.59 -0.37 0.49
C ARG A 150 -4.40 -0.54 1.77
N ILE A 151 -4.76 -1.77 2.12
CA ILE A 151 -5.55 -2.10 3.30
C ILE A 151 -4.66 -2.79 4.33
N VAL A 152 -4.75 -2.37 5.58
CA VAL A 152 -4.09 -3.04 6.71
C VAL A 152 -5.12 -3.17 7.83
N GLN A 153 -5.41 -4.41 8.25
CA GLN A 153 -6.21 -4.64 9.45
C GLN A 153 -5.30 -4.56 10.68
N ASP A 154 -5.69 -3.76 11.66
CA ASP A 154 -4.97 -3.62 12.91
C ASP A 154 -5.28 -4.75 13.90
N ARG A 155 -4.66 -4.68 15.09
CA ARG A 155 -4.80 -5.71 16.13
C ARG A 155 -6.15 -5.68 16.83
N GLN A 156 -6.88 -4.58 16.69
CA GLN A 156 -8.22 -4.38 17.23
C GLN A 156 -9.28 -4.83 16.22
N GLY A 157 -8.88 -5.06 14.96
CA GLY A 157 -9.74 -5.50 13.87
C GLY A 157 -10.18 -4.35 12.97
N ASP A 158 -9.83 -3.10 13.28
CA ASP A 158 -10.14 -1.92 12.46
C ASP A 158 -9.18 -1.85 11.25
N LEU A 159 -9.54 -1.03 10.26
CA LEU A 159 -8.91 -1.01 8.95
C LEU A 159 -8.24 0.34 8.68
N PHE A 160 -6.94 0.32 8.43
CA PHE A 160 -6.28 1.42 7.74
C PHE A 160 -6.46 1.28 6.23
N LEU A 161 -6.75 2.41 5.57
CA LEU A 161 -6.80 2.51 4.12
C LEU A 161 -5.95 3.70 3.66
N THR A 162 -5.05 3.45 2.72
CA THR A 162 -4.22 4.51 2.15
C THR A 162 -4.90 5.19 0.96
N LEU A 163 -4.79 6.51 0.85
CA LEU A 163 -5.48 7.31 -0.16
C LEU A 163 -4.52 8.30 -0.81
N GLY A 164 -4.35 8.19 -2.14
CA GLY A 164 -3.52 9.13 -2.89
C GLY A 164 -4.18 10.51 -3.07
N ASP A 165 -3.37 11.49 -3.44
CA ASP A 165 -3.74 12.90 -3.62
C ASP A 165 -4.44 13.21 -4.96
N ARG A 166 -4.73 12.19 -5.76
CA ARG A 166 -5.33 12.29 -7.10
C ARG A 166 -4.53 13.11 -8.12
N PHE A 167 -3.22 13.25 -7.90
CA PHE A 167 -2.22 13.91 -8.74
C PHE A 167 -2.44 15.42 -8.93
N GLN A 168 -3.43 15.82 -9.75
CA GLN A 168 -3.75 17.23 -9.99
C GLN A 168 -4.41 17.92 -8.79
N ARG A 169 -4.76 17.15 -7.76
CA ARG A 169 -5.36 17.62 -6.50
C ARG A 169 -4.37 17.60 -5.35
N LYS A 170 -3.06 17.64 -5.63
CA LYS A 170 -1.99 17.57 -4.61
C LYS A 170 -2.19 18.50 -3.40
N ASP A 171 -2.73 19.70 -3.62
CA ASP A 171 -2.91 20.68 -2.54
C ASP A 171 -4.00 20.27 -1.54
N ASP A 172 -4.95 19.42 -1.96
CA ASP A 172 -5.98 18.83 -1.08
C ASP A 172 -5.35 17.93 0.00
N ALA A 173 -4.11 17.44 -0.21
CA ALA A 173 -3.37 16.66 0.79
C ALA A 173 -3.19 17.42 2.12
N GLN A 174 -3.19 18.75 2.08
CA GLN A 174 -3.01 19.63 3.25
C GLN A 174 -4.32 20.11 3.89
N THR A 175 -5.47 19.93 3.24
CA THR A 175 -6.77 20.27 3.83
C THR A 175 -7.44 19.03 4.42
N LEU A 176 -8.25 19.22 5.47
CA LEU A 176 -8.79 18.12 6.29
C LEU A 176 -10.30 17.90 6.11
N ASP A 177 -10.92 18.65 5.21
CA ASP A 177 -12.32 18.57 4.80
C ASP A 177 -12.55 17.63 3.59
N ASN A 178 -11.53 16.85 3.24
CA ASN A 178 -11.54 15.86 2.16
C ASN A 178 -10.59 14.69 2.47
N HIS A 179 -10.60 13.70 1.59
CA HIS A 179 -9.89 12.43 1.74
C HIS A 179 -8.71 12.25 0.77
N HIS A 180 -8.28 13.28 0.04
CA HIS A 180 -7.13 13.19 -0.88
C HIS A 180 -5.82 13.26 -0.10
N GLY A 181 -4.87 12.37 -0.38
CA GLY A 181 -3.55 12.40 0.25
C GLY A 181 -3.60 12.13 1.75
N LYS A 182 -4.39 11.11 2.15
CA LYS A 182 -4.68 10.75 3.54
C LYS A 182 -4.38 9.27 3.79
N ILE A 183 -4.20 8.94 5.05
CA ILE A 183 -4.50 7.58 5.54
C ILE A 183 -5.74 7.72 6.41
N VAL A 184 -6.73 6.86 6.18
CA VAL A 184 -7.94 6.79 7.01
C VAL A 184 -7.92 5.52 7.86
N HIS A 185 -8.59 5.55 9.01
CA HIS A 185 -8.75 4.43 9.92
C HIS A 185 -10.24 4.28 10.25
N VAL A 186 -10.82 3.17 9.82
CA VAL A 186 -12.25 2.92 9.77
C VAL A 186 -12.59 1.54 10.34
N ARG A 187 -13.82 1.37 10.81
CA ARG A 187 -14.29 0.07 11.31
C ARG A 187 -14.60 -0.89 10.17
N PRO A 188 -14.57 -2.21 10.40
CA PRO A 188 -14.97 -3.22 9.42
C PRO A 188 -16.40 -3.06 8.90
N GLU A 189 -17.28 -2.50 9.73
CA GLU A 189 -18.69 -2.21 9.41
C GLU A 189 -18.88 -0.81 8.77
N GLY A 190 -17.81 -0.02 8.68
CA GLY A 190 -17.82 1.37 8.20
C GLY A 190 -17.83 2.41 9.32
N GLY A 191 -17.54 3.65 8.93
CA GLY A 191 -17.39 4.78 9.84
C GLY A 191 -16.03 4.82 10.56
N ALA A 192 -15.76 5.92 11.25
CA ALA A 192 -14.47 6.16 11.89
C ALA A 192 -14.15 5.16 13.02
N ALA A 193 -12.91 4.66 13.02
CA ALA A 193 -12.39 3.84 14.10
C ALA A 193 -12.04 4.70 15.34
N PRO A 194 -12.03 4.10 16.55
CA PRO A 194 -11.54 4.78 17.76
C PRO A 194 -10.05 5.15 17.65
N GLY A 195 -9.64 6.22 18.36
CA GLY A 195 -8.24 6.65 18.38
C GLY A 195 -7.84 7.59 17.24
N ASN A 196 -8.75 7.87 16.30
CA ASN A 196 -8.56 8.95 15.34
C ASN A 196 -8.37 10.30 16.04
N PRO A 197 -7.57 11.21 15.45
CA PRO A 197 -7.35 12.54 15.98
C PRO A 197 -8.68 13.24 16.30
N PRO A 198 -8.78 13.90 17.47
CA PRO A 198 -10.04 14.50 17.88
C PRO A 198 -10.52 15.54 16.86
N ALA A 199 -11.83 15.53 16.60
CA ALA A 199 -12.53 16.51 15.77
C ALA A 199 -12.46 17.96 16.31
N SER A 200 -11.69 18.21 17.38
CA SER A 200 -11.44 19.55 17.93
C SER A 200 -10.66 20.45 16.98
N ARG A 201 -10.06 19.89 15.91
CA ARG A 201 -9.58 20.67 14.77
C ARG A 201 -10.76 20.98 13.83
N PRO A 202 -11.01 22.25 13.47
CA PRO A 202 -12.12 22.60 12.59
C PRO A 202 -12.05 21.83 11.27
N ARG A 203 -13.19 21.28 10.84
CA ARG A 203 -13.40 20.62 9.53
C ARG A 203 -12.58 19.35 9.30
N VAL A 204 -12.06 18.69 10.33
CA VAL A 204 -11.40 17.39 10.17
C VAL A 204 -12.44 16.29 10.01
N LEU A 205 -12.37 15.57 8.88
CA LEU A 205 -13.18 14.36 8.69
C LEU A 205 -12.76 13.27 9.70
N PRO A 206 -13.72 12.63 10.39
CA PRO A 206 -13.44 11.80 11.56
C PRO A 206 -12.65 10.53 11.25
N GLU A 207 -12.61 10.09 10.00
CA GLU A 207 -11.88 8.91 9.54
C GLU A 207 -10.38 9.17 9.33
N ILE A 208 -9.94 10.44 9.26
CA ILE A 208 -8.54 10.78 8.93
C ILE A 208 -7.60 10.38 10.07
N TRP A 209 -6.70 9.43 9.81
CA TRP A 209 -5.60 9.07 10.70
C TRP A 209 -4.41 10.04 10.56
N SER A 210 -3.99 10.29 9.32
CA SER A 210 -2.88 11.21 8.99
C SER A 210 -3.05 11.81 7.59
N TRP A 211 -2.30 12.88 7.29
CA TRP A 211 -2.42 13.62 6.03
C TRP A 211 -1.08 14.12 5.52
N GLY A 212 -1.10 14.80 4.36
CA GLY A 212 0.11 15.27 3.70
C GLY A 212 0.86 14.15 3.00
N HIS A 213 0.11 13.20 2.42
CA HIS A 213 0.65 12.10 1.62
C HIS A 213 0.40 12.34 0.13
N ARG A 214 1.28 11.86 -0.75
CA ARG A 214 1.16 11.92 -2.21
C ARG A 214 0.46 10.69 -2.78
N ASN A 215 1.10 9.53 -2.74
CA ASN A 215 0.55 8.30 -3.31
C ASN A 215 1.12 7.08 -2.59
N VAL A 216 0.52 6.75 -1.44
CA VAL A 216 0.92 5.65 -0.56
C VAL A 216 0.52 4.31 -1.17
N GLN A 217 1.50 3.52 -1.63
CA GLN A 217 1.29 2.27 -2.37
C GLN A 217 1.46 1.01 -1.51
N GLY A 218 2.25 1.09 -0.45
CA GLY A 218 2.49 0.00 0.48
C GLY A 218 2.27 0.44 1.92
N ALA A 219 1.77 -0.48 2.72
CA ALA A 219 1.53 -0.32 4.13
C ALA A 219 1.57 -1.69 4.81
N THR A 220 2.11 -1.75 6.03
CA THR A 220 2.17 -2.97 6.84
C THR A 220 2.35 -2.62 8.32
N LEU A 221 1.99 -3.51 9.23
CA LEU A 221 2.27 -3.33 10.65
C LEU A 221 3.64 -3.89 11.00
N ALA A 222 4.40 -3.14 11.80
CA ALA A 222 5.55 -3.68 12.49
C ALA A 222 5.13 -4.59 13.66
N ALA A 223 6.11 -5.31 14.24
CA ALA A 223 5.89 -6.19 15.38
C ALA A 223 5.41 -5.46 16.64
N ASP A 224 5.56 -4.14 16.73
CA ASP A 224 5.02 -3.31 17.82
C ASP A 224 3.59 -2.79 17.51
N GLY A 225 3.08 -2.99 16.29
CA GLY A 225 1.75 -2.55 15.87
C GLY A 225 1.74 -1.17 15.21
N ARG A 226 2.89 -0.50 15.07
CA ARG A 226 2.96 0.77 14.32
C ARG A 226 2.74 0.52 12.83
N LEU A 227 2.00 1.44 12.20
CA LEU A 227 1.73 1.43 10.76
C LEU A 227 2.92 2.01 9.99
N TRP A 228 3.62 1.14 9.28
CA TRP A 228 4.67 1.53 8.34
C TRP A 228 4.07 1.68 6.96
N VAL A 229 4.48 2.73 6.26
CA VAL A 229 4.02 3.01 4.91
C VAL A 229 5.18 3.43 4.03
N HIS A 230 5.01 3.27 2.73
CA HIS A 230 5.82 4.00 1.76
C HIS A 230 4.93 4.63 0.71
N GLU A 231 5.48 5.64 0.04
CA GLU A 231 4.79 6.35 -1.01
C GLU A 231 5.68 6.74 -2.17
N HIS A 232 5.05 6.95 -3.32
CA HIS A 232 5.74 7.49 -4.49
C HIS A 232 5.93 8.98 -4.34
N GLY A 233 7.17 9.44 -4.46
CA GLY A 233 7.50 10.84 -4.71
C GLY A 233 7.24 11.23 -6.18
N PRO A 234 7.47 12.50 -6.54
CA PRO A 234 7.41 12.98 -7.90
C PRO A 234 8.60 12.46 -8.75
N GLN A 235 9.49 13.33 -9.24
CA GLN A 235 10.76 12.90 -9.82
C GLN A 235 11.79 12.72 -8.70
N GLY A 236 11.86 11.51 -8.13
CA GLY A 236 12.60 11.28 -6.88
C GLY A 236 11.71 11.49 -5.64
N GLY A 237 12.26 11.22 -4.47
CA GLY A 237 11.61 11.47 -3.19
C GLY A 237 10.54 10.44 -2.84
N ASP A 238 10.72 9.17 -3.24
CA ASP A 238 9.95 8.09 -2.63
C ASP A 238 10.35 7.97 -1.16
N GLU A 239 9.43 7.64 -0.26
CA GLU A 239 9.66 7.72 1.19
C GLU A 239 9.21 6.46 1.93
N ILE A 240 9.86 6.14 3.06
CA ILE A 240 9.34 5.28 4.12
C ILE A 240 8.97 6.15 5.32
N ASN A 241 7.75 5.97 5.81
CA ASN A 241 7.18 6.72 6.92
C ASN A 241 6.57 5.76 7.96
N VAL A 242 6.48 6.21 9.22
CA VAL A 242 5.67 5.55 10.26
C VAL A 242 4.46 6.42 10.54
N ALA A 243 3.32 6.04 9.97
CA ALA A 243 2.08 6.79 10.00
C ALA A 243 1.46 6.82 11.41
N GLN A 244 1.41 8.02 11.98
CA GLN A 244 0.90 8.29 13.33
C GLN A 244 -0.36 9.16 13.30
N ALA A 245 -1.25 8.93 14.27
CA ALA A 245 -2.46 9.70 14.46
C ALA A 245 -2.17 11.21 14.53
N GLY A 246 -2.82 11.98 13.68
CA GLY A 246 -2.89 13.43 13.79
C GLY A 246 -1.66 14.15 13.28
N ARG A 247 -0.80 13.44 12.53
CA ARG A 247 0.45 13.95 11.96
C ARG A 247 0.35 14.29 10.47
N ASN A 248 1.16 15.27 10.07
CA ASN A 248 1.28 15.79 8.71
C ASN A 248 2.62 15.37 8.10
N TYR A 249 2.60 14.57 7.03
CA TYR A 249 3.79 14.10 6.31
C TYR A 249 4.26 15.08 5.22
N GLY A 250 3.56 16.19 5.09
CA GLY A 250 4.10 17.41 4.51
C GLY A 250 3.95 17.56 3.00
N TRP A 251 3.56 16.53 2.25
CA TRP A 251 3.26 16.70 0.82
C TRP A 251 2.06 17.65 0.59
N PRO A 252 2.11 18.61 -0.37
CA PRO A 252 3.23 18.94 -1.26
C PRO A 252 4.09 20.13 -0.75
N ALA A 253 3.93 20.54 0.51
CA ALA A 253 4.70 21.64 1.10
C ALA A 253 6.18 21.30 1.25
N ILE A 254 6.50 20.03 1.55
CA ILE A 254 7.86 19.50 1.52
C ILE A 254 7.93 18.24 0.66
N THR A 255 9.09 18.01 0.04
CA THR A 255 9.40 16.78 -0.69
C THR A 255 10.89 16.68 -0.96
N TYR A 256 11.43 15.45 -1.01
CA TYR A 256 12.79 15.18 -1.48
C TYR A 256 12.90 15.06 -3.01
N GLY A 257 11.77 15.04 -3.71
CA GLY A 257 11.73 14.99 -5.16
C GLY A 257 11.57 16.38 -5.80
N GLU A 258 11.58 16.40 -7.12
CA GLU A 258 11.32 17.60 -7.92
C GLU A 258 10.19 17.36 -8.92
N ASN A 259 9.74 18.42 -9.61
CA ASN A 259 8.80 18.28 -10.71
C ASN A 259 9.38 17.42 -11.83
N TYR A 260 8.52 16.69 -12.54
CA TYR A 260 8.94 15.98 -13.75
C TYR A 260 9.48 16.98 -14.78
N GLY A 261 10.71 16.76 -15.24
CA GLY A 261 11.41 17.72 -16.11
C GLY A 261 12.20 18.80 -15.35
N GLY A 262 12.25 18.71 -14.02
CA GLY A 262 12.99 19.63 -13.15
C GLY A 262 12.13 20.72 -12.53
N GLY A 263 12.68 21.36 -11.48
CA GLY A 263 12.05 22.49 -10.81
C GLY A 263 11.43 22.13 -9.46
N LYS A 264 11.42 23.10 -8.55
CA LYS A 264 11.02 22.92 -7.15
C LYS A 264 9.53 22.62 -7.02
N ILE A 265 9.19 21.75 -6.07
CA ILE A 265 7.84 21.58 -5.52
C ILE A 265 7.88 22.05 -4.07
N GLY A 266 6.87 22.82 -3.66
CA GLY A 266 6.73 23.28 -2.28
C GLY A 266 7.85 24.22 -1.82
N GLU A 267 8.10 24.20 -0.52
CA GLU A 267 8.96 25.14 0.20
C GLU A 267 10.37 24.59 0.47
N GLY A 268 10.57 23.27 0.40
CA GLY A 268 11.86 22.62 0.63
C GLY A 268 11.73 21.13 0.97
N THR A 269 12.72 20.56 1.66
CA THR A 269 12.71 19.16 2.11
C THR A 269 12.25 19.01 3.57
N ALA A 270 12.20 20.09 4.34
CA ALA A 270 11.80 20.09 5.74
C ALA A 270 11.12 21.40 6.14
N LYS A 271 10.20 21.33 7.11
CA LYS A 271 9.52 22.48 7.71
C LYS A 271 9.05 22.12 9.12
N ALA A 272 9.16 23.07 10.06
CA ALA A 272 8.71 22.85 11.43
C ALA A 272 7.24 22.44 11.49
N GLY A 273 6.94 21.41 12.29
CA GLY A 273 5.59 20.85 12.45
C GLY A 273 5.16 19.83 11.38
N LEU A 274 6.04 19.51 10.42
CA LEU A 274 5.86 18.42 9.46
C LEU A 274 6.78 17.25 9.85
N GLU A 275 6.29 16.04 9.69
CA GLU A 275 7.07 14.82 9.94
C GLU A 275 8.10 14.61 8.82
N GLN A 276 9.16 13.88 9.14
CA GLN A 276 10.22 13.52 8.19
C GLN A 276 10.22 12.01 7.98
N PRO A 277 10.58 11.54 6.78
CA PRO A 277 10.66 10.13 6.50
C PRO A 277 11.82 9.48 7.23
N LEU A 278 11.64 8.20 7.55
CA LEU A 278 12.73 7.34 8.02
C LEU A 278 13.73 7.08 6.90
N HIS A 279 13.29 6.99 5.66
CA HIS A 279 14.19 6.79 4.53
C HIS A 279 13.58 7.36 3.27
N TYR A 280 14.42 7.76 2.33
CA TYR A 280 13.94 8.25 1.03
C TYR A 280 14.86 7.82 -0.12
N TRP A 281 14.31 7.77 -1.33
CA TRP A 281 15.07 7.44 -2.53
C TRP A 281 15.05 8.58 -3.56
N VAL A 282 16.26 9.06 -3.90
CA VAL A 282 16.52 9.95 -5.04
C VAL A 282 17.66 9.32 -5.85
N PRO A 283 17.41 8.79 -7.07
CA PRO A 283 16.12 8.78 -7.79
C PRO A 283 15.10 7.79 -7.22
N SER A 284 13.81 8.01 -7.54
CA SER A 284 12.69 7.15 -7.15
C SER A 284 12.85 5.72 -7.68
N ILE A 285 12.58 4.74 -6.81
CA ILE A 285 12.49 3.30 -7.12
C ILE A 285 11.06 2.88 -7.51
N ALA A 286 10.07 3.78 -7.35
CA ALA A 286 8.65 3.51 -7.46
C ALA A 286 8.23 2.29 -6.61
N PRO A 287 8.31 2.40 -5.26
CA PRO A 287 8.09 1.28 -4.35
C PRO A 287 6.65 0.76 -4.43
N SER A 288 6.40 -0.51 -4.11
CA SER A 288 5.09 -1.16 -4.34
C SER A 288 4.55 -1.94 -3.15
N GLY A 289 4.42 -3.26 -3.18
CA GLY A 289 4.07 -4.02 -1.97
C GLY A 289 5.19 -3.94 -0.94
N MET A 290 4.83 -4.09 0.34
CA MET A 290 5.81 -4.20 1.42
C MET A 290 5.36 -5.20 2.48
N ALA A 291 6.33 -5.88 3.11
CA ALA A 291 6.06 -6.78 4.23
C ALA A 291 7.28 -6.87 5.15
N PHE A 292 7.04 -6.84 6.46
CA PHE A 292 8.04 -7.31 7.42
C PHE A 292 8.12 -8.83 7.37
N LEU A 293 9.35 -9.36 7.37
CA LEU A 293 9.56 -10.80 7.51
C LEU A 293 9.64 -11.17 8.99
N THR A 294 8.69 -11.98 9.46
CA THR A 294 8.69 -12.53 10.82
C THR A 294 9.08 -14.02 10.86
N SER A 295 9.07 -14.69 9.71
CA SER A 295 9.42 -16.11 9.56
C SER A 295 10.91 -16.39 9.70
N ASP A 296 11.26 -17.51 10.35
CA ASP A 296 12.63 -18.01 10.45
C ASP A 296 13.10 -18.76 9.19
N ARG A 297 12.21 -18.96 8.20
CA ARG A 297 12.46 -19.80 7.03
C ARG A 297 13.58 -19.28 6.11
N TYR A 298 13.85 -17.98 6.14
CA TYR A 298 14.93 -17.33 5.38
C TYR A 298 16.23 -17.18 6.20
N GLY A 299 16.26 -17.75 7.41
CA GLY A 299 17.38 -17.61 8.34
C GLY A 299 17.33 -16.32 9.17
N PRO A 300 18.10 -16.28 10.28
CA PRO A 300 18.05 -15.20 11.27
C PRO A 300 18.46 -13.85 10.69
N GLU A 301 19.32 -13.81 9.68
CA GLU A 301 19.77 -12.56 9.04
C GLU A 301 18.66 -11.81 8.30
N TRP A 302 17.58 -12.51 7.89
CA TRP A 302 16.47 -11.92 7.14
C TRP A 302 15.30 -11.53 8.03
N LYS A 303 15.15 -12.19 9.19
CA LYS A 303 14.07 -11.92 10.12
C LYS A 303 14.14 -10.49 10.64
N GLY A 304 12.99 -9.82 10.70
CA GLY A 304 12.86 -8.41 11.06
C GLY A 304 13.16 -7.42 9.92
N SER A 305 13.70 -7.88 8.78
CA SER A 305 13.90 -7.00 7.63
C SER A 305 12.56 -6.60 7.00
N LEU A 306 12.52 -5.40 6.43
CA LEU A 306 11.40 -4.91 5.64
C LEU A 306 11.67 -5.18 4.16
N PHE A 307 10.75 -5.86 3.49
CA PHE A 307 10.84 -6.14 2.06
C PHE A 307 9.96 -5.17 1.28
N VAL A 308 10.49 -4.56 0.22
CA VAL A 308 9.80 -3.55 -0.59
C VAL A 308 9.98 -3.87 -2.08
N GLY A 309 8.87 -4.06 -2.80
CA GLY A 309 8.90 -4.22 -4.25
C GLY A 309 9.25 -2.91 -4.95
N SER A 310 9.91 -2.96 -6.09
CA SER A 310 10.20 -1.81 -6.95
C SER A 310 9.61 -2.04 -8.34
N LEU A 311 8.74 -1.12 -8.74
CA LEU A 311 8.17 -1.08 -10.07
C LEU A 311 9.22 -0.63 -11.10
N ARG A 312 9.92 0.49 -10.85
CA ARG A 312 10.79 1.12 -11.85
C ARG A 312 11.98 0.23 -12.24
N PHE A 313 12.54 -0.48 -11.27
CA PHE A 313 13.77 -1.25 -11.47
C PHE A 313 13.56 -2.76 -11.51
N ALA A 314 12.31 -3.24 -11.37
CA ALA A 314 11.99 -4.67 -11.31
C ALA A 314 12.81 -5.41 -10.24
N ARG A 315 12.80 -4.86 -9.02
CA ARG A 315 13.61 -5.34 -7.89
C ARG A 315 12.75 -5.64 -6.68
N LEU A 316 13.28 -6.51 -5.81
CA LEU A 316 12.82 -6.66 -4.43
C LEU A 316 13.94 -6.14 -3.52
N HIS A 317 13.65 -5.08 -2.78
CA HIS A 317 14.56 -4.50 -1.79
C HIS A 317 14.35 -5.21 -0.46
N ARG A 318 15.45 -5.50 0.25
CA ARG A 318 15.48 -5.95 1.64
C ARG A 318 16.17 -4.86 2.46
N LEU A 319 15.40 -4.25 3.34
CA LEU A 319 15.85 -3.16 4.19
C LEU A 319 16.10 -3.69 5.60
N GLN A 320 17.32 -3.47 6.10
CA GLN A 320 17.65 -3.70 7.50
C GLN A 320 17.47 -2.39 8.25
N LEU A 321 16.89 -2.50 9.45
CA LEU A 321 16.56 -1.36 10.29
C LEU A 321 17.37 -1.42 11.58
N ASP A 322 17.76 -0.27 12.12
CA ASP A 322 18.27 -0.19 13.49
C ASP A 322 17.12 -0.21 14.52
N ALA A 323 17.47 -0.09 15.81
CA ALA A 323 16.50 -0.07 16.90
C ALA A 323 15.51 1.11 16.86
N ASN A 324 15.85 2.20 16.17
CA ASN A 324 14.99 3.37 16.00
C ASN A 324 14.11 3.26 14.75
N GLY A 325 14.30 2.22 13.93
CA GLY A 325 13.63 2.02 12.65
C GLY A 325 14.36 2.69 11.48
N GLN A 326 15.54 3.25 11.68
CA GLN A 326 16.31 3.87 10.61
C GLN A 326 16.85 2.79 9.67
N VAL A 327 16.73 2.99 8.36
CA VAL A 327 17.32 2.07 7.38
C VAL A 327 18.84 2.16 7.49
N THR A 328 19.48 1.03 7.79
CA THR A 328 20.95 0.90 7.87
C THR A 328 21.54 0.18 6.66
N ARG A 329 20.72 -0.61 5.96
CA ARG A 329 21.13 -1.30 4.74
C ARG A 329 19.94 -1.48 3.80
N ASP A 330 20.15 -1.13 2.53
CA ASP A 330 19.21 -1.39 1.44
C ASP A 330 19.92 -2.29 0.41
N GLU A 331 19.46 -3.54 0.27
CA GLU A 331 19.94 -4.39 -0.82
C GLU A 331 18.81 -4.88 -1.73
N TYR A 332 19.10 -5.02 -3.02
CA TYR A 332 18.17 -5.64 -3.95
C TYR A 332 18.55 -7.10 -4.23
N LEU A 333 17.53 -7.96 -4.13
CA LEU A 333 17.66 -9.42 -4.15
C LEU A 333 17.49 -10.02 -5.55
N LEU A 334 16.78 -9.32 -6.44
CA LEU A 334 16.51 -9.76 -7.80
C LEU A 334 17.33 -8.90 -8.77
N GLU A 335 17.90 -9.56 -9.78
CA GLU A 335 18.67 -8.87 -10.83
C GLU A 335 17.77 -8.08 -11.77
N ARG A 336 18.36 -7.13 -12.50
CA ARG A 336 17.63 -6.33 -13.50
C ARG A 336 17.19 -7.22 -14.67
N GLY A 337 16.06 -6.88 -15.29
CA GLY A 337 15.51 -7.58 -16.46
C GLY A 337 14.39 -8.56 -16.14
N GLY A 338 14.07 -8.76 -14.85
CA GLY A 338 12.89 -9.49 -14.41
C GLY A 338 11.60 -8.68 -14.50
N ASP A 339 10.52 -9.27 -14.00
CA ASP A 339 9.20 -8.65 -13.96
C ASP A 339 9.13 -7.52 -12.91
N ARG A 340 8.39 -6.46 -13.21
CA ARG A 340 8.10 -5.36 -12.27
C ARG A 340 7.37 -5.90 -11.04
N ILE A 341 7.87 -5.67 -9.83
CA ILE A 341 7.24 -6.20 -8.61
C ILE A 341 6.11 -5.26 -8.17
N ARG A 342 4.88 -5.78 -8.08
CA ARG A 342 3.66 -5.07 -7.66
C ARG A 342 3.36 -5.26 -6.18
N ASP A 343 3.39 -6.49 -5.69
CA ASP A 343 3.02 -6.76 -4.30
C ASP A 343 4.03 -7.68 -3.62
N VAL A 344 4.10 -7.59 -2.29
CA VAL A 344 4.96 -8.39 -1.42
C VAL A 344 4.14 -8.75 -0.19
N ARG A 345 4.04 -10.05 0.11
CA ARG A 345 3.31 -10.57 1.28
C ARG A 345 4.05 -11.74 1.89
N GLN A 346 4.06 -11.85 3.22
CA GLN A 346 4.43 -13.09 3.89
C GLN A 346 3.20 -13.99 4.02
N GLY A 347 3.29 -15.22 3.51
CA GLY A 347 2.27 -16.25 3.68
C GLY A 347 2.26 -16.87 5.07
N PRO A 348 1.16 -17.57 5.44
CA PRO A 348 1.06 -18.28 6.72
C PRO A 348 2.07 -19.44 6.84
N ASP A 349 2.63 -19.91 5.72
CA ASP A 349 3.68 -20.92 5.65
C ASP A 349 5.11 -20.35 5.79
N GLY A 350 5.19 -19.03 6.02
CA GLY A 350 6.43 -18.31 6.27
C GLY A 350 7.25 -17.99 5.02
N TRP A 351 6.73 -18.23 3.80
CA TRP A 351 7.35 -17.78 2.56
C TRP A 351 6.90 -16.35 2.19
N LEU A 352 7.76 -15.61 1.48
CA LEU A 352 7.39 -14.38 0.80
C LEU A 352 6.83 -14.70 -0.59
N TYR A 353 5.71 -14.06 -0.90
CA TYR A 353 5.01 -14.13 -2.17
C TYR A 353 5.03 -12.75 -2.83
N LEU A 354 5.20 -12.75 -4.15
CA LEU A 354 5.28 -11.54 -4.96
C LEU A 354 4.23 -11.57 -6.07
N LEU A 355 3.63 -10.42 -6.35
CA LEU A 355 2.85 -10.21 -7.59
C LEU A 355 3.68 -9.39 -8.58
N THR A 356 3.51 -9.64 -9.87
CA THR A 356 4.16 -8.86 -10.93
C THR A 356 3.20 -7.92 -11.67
N ASP A 357 3.66 -6.72 -12.01
CA ASP A 357 2.90 -5.67 -12.71
C ASP A 357 3.08 -5.83 -14.24
N SER A 358 2.31 -6.74 -14.86
CA SER A 358 2.36 -7.03 -16.30
C SER A 358 0.98 -7.48 -16.84
N PRO A 359 0.65 -7.26 -18.13
CA PRO A 359 -0.49 -7.91 -18.79
C PRO A 359 -0.48 -9.44 -18.66
N GLU A 360 0.69 -10.08 -18.67
CA GLU A 360 0.86 -11.51 -18.32
C GLU A 360 1.57 -11.67 -16.96
N GLY A 361 0.94 -11.12 -15.93
CA GLY A 361 1.40 -11.16 -14.55
C GLY A 361 1.43 -12.57 -13.94
N LYS A 362 2.16 -12.66 -12.83
CA LYS A 362 2.46 -13.90 -12.11
C LYS A 362 2.29 -13.70 -10.61
N LEU A 363 1.94 -14.80 -9.95
CA LEU A 363 2.16 -14.99 -8.51
C LEU A 363 3.43 -15.79 -8.36
N LEU A 364 4.41 -15.23 -7.65
CA LEU A 364 5.73 -15.80 -7.44
C LEU A 364 5.93 -16.12 -5.96
N ARG A 365 6.78 -17.10 -5.68
CA ARG A 365 7.32 -17.39 -4.34
C ARG A 365 8.82 -17.11 -4.34
N LEU A 366 9.29 -16.31 -3.37
CA LEU A 366 10.70 -15.98 -3.22
C LEU A 366 11.46 -17.14 -2.57
N LYS A 367 12.59 -17.51 -3.15
CA LYS A 367 13.52 -18.52 -2.66
C LYS A 367 14.87 -17.86 -2.32
N PRO A 368 15.35 -18.00 -1.07
CA PRO A 368 16.64 -17.43 -0.64
C PRO A 368 17.83 -18.06 -1.36
#